data_AF-A0A7W1ITB7-F1
#
_entry.id   AF-A0A7W1ITB7-F1
#
_cell.length_a   1.000
_cell.length_b   1.000
_cell.length_c   1.000
_cell.angle_alpha   90.00
_cell.angle_beta   90.00
_cell.angle_gamma   90.00
#
_symmetry.space_group_name_H-M   'P 1'
#
loop_
_entity.id
_entity.type
_entity.pdbx_description
1 polymer ?
#
loop_
_entity_poly.entity_id
_entity_poly.type
_entity_poly.pdbx_seq_one_letter_code
_entity_poly.pdbx_strand_id
1 'polypeptide(L)' 'MRAVRYATVLGEQEAIVVEVKPWDVHGVGYLDVTVAYRDRSVETARLGRESVPEGLSAGDQVLVSRAVNMIVGLRTA' A
#
# COMPACT_ATOMS: atom_id res chain seq x y z
N MET A 1 6.20 -6.35 -34.28
CA MET A 1 6.20 -6.72 -32.85
C MET A 1 5.60 -5.59 -32.05
N ARG A 2 4.46 -5.80 -31.36
CA ARG A 2 3.90 -4.81 -30.43
C ARG A 2 4.72 -4.87 -29.14
N ALA A 3 5.33 -3.77 -28.74
CA ALA A 3 5.87 -3.64 -27.40
C ALA A 3 4.72 -3.83 -26.41
N VAL A 4 4.74 -4.93 -25.66
CA VAL A 4 3.87 -5.10 -24.49
C VAL A 4 4.32 -4.02 -23.52
N ARG A 5 3.45 -3.05 -23.25
CA ARG A 5 3.71 -2.02 -22.24
C ARG A 5 3.78 -2.72 -20.87
N TYR A 6 4.98 -2.96 -20.38
CA TYR A 6 5.25 -3.31 -18.98
C TYR A 6 4.85 -2.19 -17.99
N ALA A 7 4.36 -1.06 -18.50
CA ALA A 7 3.86 0.08 -17.72
C ALA A 7 2.65 -0.25 -16.83
N THR A 8 2.02 -1.41 -16.99
CA THR A 8 0.94 -1.85 -16.10
C THR A 8 1.46 -2.66 -14.90
N VAL A 9 2.75 -3.02 -14.87
CA VAL A 9 3.30 -3.92 -13.85
C VAL A 9 3.75 -3.19 -12.60
N LEU A 10 4.17 -1.91 -12.68
CA LEU A 10 4.56 -1.11 -11.52
C LEU A 10 4.01 0.33 -11.66
N GLY A 11 3.43 0.87 -10.59
CA GLY A 11 2.87 2.22 -10.59
C GLY A 11 2.68 2.77 -9.19
N GLU A 12 2.38 4.06 -9.11
CA GLU A 12 2.19 4.78 -7.85
C GLU A 12 0.87 5.53 -7.87
N GLN A 13 0.18 5.55 -6.74
CA GLN A 13 -1.14 6.17 -6.65
C GLN A 13 -1.35 6.79 -5.27
N GLU A 14 -1.84 8.02 -5.22
CA GLU A 14 -2.24 8.66 -3.97
C GLU A 14 -3.46 7.99 -3.34
N ALA A 15 -3.41 7.80 -2.02
CA ALA A 15 -4.51 7.29 -1.23
C ALA A 15 -4.49 7.89 0.19
N ILE A 16 -5.57 7.67 0.92
CA ILE A 16 -5.69 7.99 2.35
C ILE A 16 -5.72 6.67 3.12
N VAL A 17 -4.91 6.55 4.16
CA VAL A 17 -4.97 5.42 5.09
C VAL A 17 -6.25 5.50 5.90
N VAL A 18 -7.04 4.43 5.90
CA VAL A 18 -8.29 4.38 6.67
C VAL A 18 -8.20 3.47 7.90
N GLU A 19 -7.32 2.46 7.86
CA GLU A 19 -7.09 1.56 8.99
C GLU A 19 -5.65 1.06 8.97
N VAL A 20 -5.06 0.94 10.17
CA VAL A 20 -3.77 0.29 10.39
C VAL A 20 -3.94 -0.70 11.53
N LYS A 21 -3.76 -1.98 11.24
CA LYS A 21 -3.90 -3.06 12.24
C LYS A 21 -2.59 -3.83 12.37
N PRO A 22 -1.95 -3.82 13.56
CA PRO A 22 -0.81 -4.68 13.83
C PRO A 22 -1.17 -6.15 13.67
N TRP A 23 -0.29 -6.89 13.01
CA TRP A 23 -0.40 -8.33 12.85
C TRP A 23 0.95 -8.98 13.13
N ASP A 24 1.05 -9.75 14.21
CA ASP A 24 2.26 -10.48 14.56
C ASP A 24 2.13 -11.93 14.12
N VAL A 25 3.09 -12.42 13.33
CA VAL A 25 3.22 -13.84 13.00
C VAL A 25 4.59 -14.32 13.45
N HIS A 26 4.62 -15.11 14.52
CA HIS A 26 5.84 -15.72 15.05
C HIS A 26 6.94 -14.68 15.36
N GLY A 27 6.58 -13.49 15.86
CA GLY A 27 7.51 -12.41 16.18
C GLY A 27 7.94 -11.56 14.97
N VAL A 28 7.44 -11.87 13.77
CA VAL A 28 7.60 -11.02 12.59
C VAL A 28 6.41 -10.06 12.55
N GLY A 29 6.70 -8.77 12.72
CA GLY A 29 5.71 -7.71 12.72
C GLY A 29 5.27 -7.35 11.31
N TYR A 30 3.98 -7.47 11.04
CA TYR A 30 3.30 -6.97 9.87
C TYR A 30 2.26 -5.93 10.27
N LEU A 31 1.81 -5.17 9.28
CA LEU A 31 0.66 -4.29 9.38
C LEU A 31 -0.32 -4.64 8.27
N ASP A 32 -1.55 -4.93 8.65
CA ASP A 32 -2.67 -4.90 7.71
C ASP A 32 -3.06 -3.42 7.58
N VAL A 33 -2.84 -2.86 6.39
CA VAL A 33 -3.15 -1.46 6.09
C VAL A 33 -4.27 -1.41 5.06
N THR A 34 -5.31 -0.65 5.37
CA THR A 34 -6.40 -0.37 4.46
C THR A 34 -6.28 1.06 3.95
N VAL A 35 -6.36 1.24 2.64
CA VAL A 35 -6.29 2.55 1.98
C VAL A 35 -7.55 2.81 1.15
N ALA A 36 -7.97 4.06 1.09
CA ALA A 36 -9.04 4.53 0.23
C ALA A 36 -8.47 5.46 -0.85
N TYR A 37 -8.80 5.16 -2.10
CA TYR A 37 -8.40 5.95 -3.26
C TYR A 37 -9.44 7.02 -3.60
N ARG A 38 -9.07 7.97 -4.46
CA ARG A 38 -9.94 9.07 -4.90
C ARG A 38 -11.22 8.60 -5.61
N ASP A 39 -11.16 7.45 -6.28
CA ASP A 39 -12.32 6.83 -6.94
C ASP A 39 -13.26 6.09 -5.97
N ARG A 40 -12.96 6.16 -4.66
CA ARG A 40 -13.66 5.51 -3.54
C ARG A 40 -13.47 3.99 -3.50
N SER A 41 -12.57 3.43 -4.30
CA SER A 41 -12.11 2.06 -4.09
C SER A 41 -11.32 1.97 -2.79
N VAL A 42 -11.43 0.81 -2.13
CA VAL A 42 -10.76 0.50 -0.87
C VAL A 42 -10.01 -0.80 -1.04
N GLU A 43 -8.76 -0.83 -0.61
CA GLU A 43 -7.91 -2.02 -0.67
C GLU A 43 -7.20 -2.21 0.65
N THR A 44 -7.03 -3.48 1.03
CA THR A 44 -6.26 -3.88 2.21
C THR A 44 -5.08 -4.72 1.77
N ALA A 45 -3.92 -4.44 2.34
CA ALA A 45 -2.72 -5.22 2.13
C ALA A 45 -1.99 -5.48 3.44
N ARG A 46 -1.38 -6.66 3.54
CA ARG A 46 -0.45 -7.01 4.60
C ARG A 46 0.95 -6.63 4.17
N LEU A 47 1.56 -5.70 4.89
CA LEU A 47 2.88 -5.17 4.60
C LEU A 47 3.85 -5.44 5.76
N GLY A 48 5.10 -5.73 5.42
CA GLY A 48 6.18 -5.70 6.40
C GLY A 48 6.41 -4.27 6.89
N ARG A 49 6.94 -4.12 8.11
CA ARG A 49 7.20 -2.80 8.70
C ARG A 49 8.19 -1.97 7.88
N GLU A 50 9.08 -2.62 7.14
CA GLU A 50 10.01 -2.00 6.20
C GLU A 50 9.33 -1.40 4.97
N SER A 51 8.10 -1.83 4.66
CA SER A 51 7.35 -1.42 3.47
C SER A 51 6.32 -0.33 3.78
N VAL A 52 6.33 0.24 4.98
CA VAL A 52 5.43 1.33 5.40
C VAL A 52 6.19 2.46 6.10
N PRO A 53 5.66 3.69 6.11
CA PRO A 53 6.20 4.77 6.93
C PRO A 53 6.18 4.45 8.43
N GLU A 54 7.16 4.97 9.15
CA GLU A 54 7.15 4.96 10.62
C GLU A 54 5.99 5.82 11.14
N GLY A 55 5.29 5.35 12.17
CA GLY A 55 4.17 6.08 12.78
C GLY A 55 2.89 6.14 11.95
N LEU A 56 2.80 5.38 10.84
CA LEU A 56 1.63 5.36 9.96
C LEU A 56 0.31 5.20 10.73
N SER A 57 -0.62 6.10 10.48
CA SER A 57 -1.90 6.20 11.18
C SER A 57 -3.06 6.40 10.21
N ALA A 58 -4.29 6.13 10.66
CA ALA A 58 -5.49 6.45 9.89
C ALA A 58 -5.61 7.97 9.70
N GLY A 59 -5.96 8.39 8.49
CA GLY A 59 -6.01 9.79 8.06
C GLY A 59 -4.78 10.25 7.29
N ASP A 60 -3.66 9.51 7.35
CA ASP A 60 -2.43 9.88 6.65
C ASP A 60 -2.60 9.77 5.13
N GLN A 61 -2.06 10.76 4.41
CA GLN A 61 -1.96 10.73 2.96
C GLN A 61 -0.66 10.04 2.53
N VAL A 62 -0.79 9.08 1.62
CA VAL A 62 0.33 8.22 1.19
C VAL A 62 0.37 8.05 -0.32
N LEU A 63 1.58 7.78 -0.82
CA LEU A 63 1.78 7.22 -2.16
C LEU A 63 1.87 5.71 -2.05
N VAL A 64 0.93 5.03 -2.70
CA VAL A 64 0.83 3.58 -2.75
C VAL A 64 1.63 3.06 -3.92
N SER A 65 2.70 2.32 -3.64
CA SER A 65 3.44 1.56 -4.66
C SER A 65 2.67 0.29 -4.98
N ARG A 66 2.37 0.10 -6.26
CA ARG A 66 1.63 -1.05 -6.78
C ARG A 66 2.51 -1.90 -7.68
N ALA A 67 2.36 -3.21 -7.56
CA ALA A 67 2.82 -4.16 -8.55
C ALA A 67 1.63 -4.95 -9.09
N VAL A 68 1.32 -4.77 -10.38
CA VAL A 68 0.12 -5.33 -11.03
C VAL A 68 -1.14 -4.94 -10.24
N ASN A 69 -1.79 -5.87 -9.56
CA ASN A 69 -3.00 -5.68 -8.77
C ASN A 69 -2.75 -5.71 -7.26
N MET A 70 -1.49 -5.67 -6.81
CA MET A 70 -1.11 -5.75 -5.40
C MET A 70 -0.45 -4.46 -4.92
N ILE A 71 -0.74 -4.07 -3.68
CA ILE A 71 0.05 -3.06 -2.96
C ILE A 71 1.34 -3.74 -2.49
N VAL A 72 2.48 -3.12 -2.77
CA VAL A 72 3.80 -3.63 -2.37
C VAL A 72 4.53 -2.71 -1.40
N GLY A 73 4.03 -1.49 -1.17
CA GLY A 73 4.58 -0.59 -0.18
C GLY A 73 3.87 0.75 -0.15
N LEU A 74 4.11 1.48 0.93
CA LEU A 74 3.60 2.83 1.18
C LEU A 74 4.77 3.76 1.48
N ARG A 75 4.63 5.02 1.08
CA ARG A 75 5.49 6.11 1.56
C ARG A 75 4.65 7.36 1.83
N THR A 76 5.19 8.29 2.61
CA THR A 76 4.58 9.61 2.83
C THR A 76 4.41 10.32 1.48
N ALA A 77 3.22 10.89 1.25
CA ALA A 77 2.94 11.69 0.06
C ALA A 77 3.69 13.02 0.05
#